data_AF-A0A972AF01-F1
#
_entry.id   AF-A0A972AF01-F1
#
_cell.length_a   1.000
_cell.length_b   1.000
_cell.length_c   1.000
_cell.angle_alpha   90.00
_cell.angle_beta   90.00
_cell.angle_gamma   90.00
#
_symmetry.space_group_name_H-M   'P 1'
#
loop_
_entity.id
_entity.type
_entity.pdbx_description
1 polymer ?
#
loop_
_entity_poly.entity_id
_entity_poly.type
_entity_poly.pdbx_seq_one_letter_code
_entity_poly.pdbx_strand_id
1 'polypeptide(L)'
;MITVVSALLHEAGHLLCLISYDAPPSEIIIGAAGFKMKMSGKILSYRQETVVSLAGVFVNFLIASLLSIFYCFAGGDNRLLMPIYANLGLGVVNLLPIEPLDGGRALYFWLCQKRTEAHAGRITDKVGLAFLMPLFILSFIILVKSGYNITLLCISIYLGISLIARAGAKR
;
A
#
# COMPACT_ATOMS: atom_id res chain seq x y z
N MET A 1 0.46 -15.13 11.12
CA MET A 1 -1.02 -15.27 11.08
C MET A 1 -1.71 -13.92 11.21
N ILE A 2 -1.44 -13.12 12.24
CA ILE A 2 -2.07 -11.79 12.45
C ILE A 2 -1.87 -10.84 11.26
N THR A 3 -0.64 -10.74 10.74
CA THR A 3 -0.32 -9.89 9.58
C THR A 3 -1.07 -10.28 8.30
N VAL A 4 -1.34 -11.57 8.11
CA VAL A 4 -2.14 -12.07 6.98
C VAL A 4 -3.59 -11.64 7.13
N VAL A 5 -4.14 -11.73 8.35
CA VAL A 5 -5.50 -11.25 8.64
C VAL A 5 -5.60 -9.75 8.41
N SER A 6 -4.63 -8.96 8.87
CA SER A 6 -4.58 -7.51 8.58
C SER A 6 -4.52 -7.23 7.09
N ALA A 7 -3.71 -7.96 6.32
CA ALA A 7 -3.65 -7.81 4.86
C ALA A 7 -4.97 -8.21 4.18
N LEU A 8 -5.66 -9.25 4.65
CA LEU A 8 -6.98 -9.63 4.13
C LEU A 8 -8.03 -8.56 4.43
N LEU A 9 -8.03 -7.97 5.63
CA LEU A 9 -8.95 -6.89 5.99
C LEU A 9 -8.66 -5.63 5.17
N HIS A 10 -7.39 -5.33 4.93
CA HIS A 10 -6.95 -4.27 4.03
C HIS A 10 -7.51 -4.46 2.61
N GLU A 11 -7.33 -5.63 2.01
CA GLU A 11 -7.87 -5.96 0.69
C GLU A 11 -9.41 -5.94 0.66
N ALA A 12 -10.05 -6.38 1.74
CA ALA A 12 -11.50 -6.27 1.89
C ALA A 12 -11.96 -4.80 1.87
N GLY A 13 -11.15 -3.86 2.38
CA GLY A 13 -11.41 -2.42 2.27
C GLY A 13 -11.51 -1.94 0.82
N HIS A 14 -10.56 -2.35 -0.03
CA HIS A 14 -10.61 -2.05 -1.46
C HIS A 14 -11.85 -2.67 -2.12
N LEU A 15 -12.12 -3.94 -1.83
CA LEU A 15 -13.25 -4.66 -2.39
C LEU A 15 -14.59 -4.01 -2.01
N LEU A 16 -14.77 -3.65 -0.74
CA LEU A 16 -15.98 -2.99 -0.25
C LEU A 16 -16.18 -1.63 -0.93
N CYS A 17 -15.09 -0.86 -1.12
CA CYS A 17 -15.16 0.42 -1.82
C CYS A 17 -15.54 0.24 -3.30
N LEU A 18 -14.97 -0.75 -3.98
CA LEU A 18 -15.33 -1.10 -5.35
C LEU A 18 -16.79 -1.52 -5.51
N ILE A 19 -17.28 -2.37 -4.60
CA ILE A 19 -18.68 -2.78 -4.57
C ILE A 19 -19.59 -1.56 -4.34
N SER A 20 -19.21 -0.64 -3.45
CA SER A 20 -19.98 0.59 -3.21
C SER A 20 -20.06 1.55 -4.41
N TYR A 21 -19.14 1.41 -5.36
CA TYR A 21 -19.17 2.13 -6.65
C TYR A 21 -19.79 1.31 -7.78
N ASP A 22 -20.49 0.21 -7.47
CA ASP A 22 -21.06 -0.74 -8.43
C ASP A 22 -20.02 -1.17 -9.48
N ALA A 23 -18.78 -1.38 -9.05
CA ALA A 23 -17.64 -1.77 -9.89
C ALA A 23 -16.94 -3.02 -9.30
N PRO A 24 -17.66 -4.12 -9.04
CA PRO A 24 -17.03 -5.32 -8.49
C PRO A 24 -15.95 -5.87 -9.43
N PRO A 25 -14.83 -6.37 -8.90
CA PRO A 25 -13.81 -7.00 -9.72
C PRO A 25 -14.36 -8.27 -10.38
N SER A 26 -13.98 -8.50 -11.63
CA SER A 26 -14.32 -9.74 -12.36
C SER A 26 -13.48 -10.92 -11.88
N GLU A 27 -12.28 -10.66 -11.37
CA GLU A 27 -11.32 -11.68 -10.97
C GLU A 27 -10.43 -11.15 -9.84
N ILE A 28 -10.16 -11.99 -8.85
CA ILE A 28 -9.19 -11.74 -7.78
C ILE A 28 -8.05 -12.74 -7.96
N ILE A 29 -6.90 -12.26 -8.41
CA ILE A 29 -5.71 -13.06 -8.65
C ILE A 29 -4.80 -12.98 -7.42
N ILE A 30 -4.48 -14.12 -6.83
CA ILE A 30 -3.54 -14.22 -5.72
C ILE A 30 -2.14 -14.46 -6.30
N GLY A 31 -1.28 -13.46 -6.24
CA GLY A 31 0.11 -13.55 -6.68
C GLY A 31 1.10 -13.58 -5.52
N ALA A 32 2.36 -13.89 -5.81
CA ALA A 32 3.44 -13.88 -4.82
C ALA A 32 3.66 -12.50 -4.16
N ALA A 33 3.21 -11.42 -4.80
CA ALA A 33 3.30 -10.05 -4.30
C ALA A 33 2.01 -9.53 -3.63
N GLY A 34 0.95 -10.35 -3.53
CA GLY A 34 -0.34 -9.95 -2.95
C GLY A 34 -1.53 -10.20 -3.88
N PHE A 35 -2.66 -9.57 -3.56
CA PHE A 35 -3.91 -9.69 -4.32
C PHE A 35 -3.92 -8.67 -5.47
N LYS A 36 -4.33 -9.11 -6.66
CA LYS A 36 -4.60 -8.24 -7.80
C LYS A 36 -6.06 -8.38 -8.19
N MET A 37 -6.78 -7.27 -8.19
CA MET A 37 -8.18 -7.22 -8.61
C MET A 37 -8.25 -6.75 -10.06
N LYS A 38 -8.86 -7.55 -10.92
CA LYS A 38 -9.13 -7.19 -12.32
C LYS A 38 -10.53 -6.61 -12.41
N MET A 39 -10.65 -5.38 -12.92
CA MET A 39 -11.93 -4.67 -12.98
C MET A 39 -12.81 -5.20 -14.12
N SER A 40 -14.11 -5.32 -13.83
CA SER A 40 -15.13 -5.75 -14.79
C SER A 40 -15.61 -4.56 -15.62
N GLY A 41 -14.92 -4.21 -16.71
CA GLY A 41 -15.37 -3.32 -17.80
C GLY A 41 -15.78 -1.86 -17.47
N LYS A 42 -16.19 -1.56 -16.23
CA LYS A 42 -16.61 -0.27 -15.75
C LYS A 42 -15.38 0.56 -15.40
N ILE A 43 -15.24 1.67 -16.10
CA ILE A 43 -14.15 2.61 -15.91
C ILE A 43 -14.53 3.53 -14.74
N LEU A 44 -13.77 3.46 -13.65
CA LEU A 44 -13.91 4.38 -12.53
C LEU A 44 -13.31 5.74 -12.89
N SER A 45 -13.89 6.81 -12.35
CA SER A 45 -13.28 8.13 -12.44
C SER A 45 -11.99 8.17 -11.63
N TYR A 46 -11.05 9.05 -12.01
CA TYR A 46 -9.80 9.24 -11.24
C TYR A 46 -10.02 9.55 -9.76
N ARG A 47 -11.14 10.20 -9.40
CA ARG A 47 -11.50 10.43 -8.00
C ARG A 47 -11.85 9.14 -7.28
N GLN A 48 -12.68 8.30 -7.90
CA GLN A 48 -13.05 7.01 -7.34
C GLN A 48 -11.82 6.11 -7.21
N GLU A 49 -10.94 6.09 -8.21
CA GLU A 49 -9.68 5.35 -8.16
C GLU A 49 -8.76 5.81 -7.01
N THR A 50 -8.67 7.11 -6.76
CA THR A 50 -7.95 7.64 -5.58
C THR A 50 -8.58 7.14 -4.27
N VAL A 51 -9.91 7.17 -4.15
CA VAL A 51 -10.61 6.72 -2.93
C VAL A 51 -10.47 5.22 -2.73
N VAL A 52 -10.66 4.43 -3.80
CA VAL A 52 -10.46 2.98 -3.78
C VAL A 52 -9.03 2.67 -3.35
N SER A 53 -8.03 3.34 -3.93
CA SER A 53 -6.61 3.15 -3.55
C SER A 53 -6.37 3.44 -2.07
N LEU A 54 -7.09 4.37 -1.44
CA LEU A 54 -6.92 4.66 -0.01
C LEU A 54 -7.79 3.81 0.91
N ALA A 55 -8.74 3.04 0.37
CA ALA A 55 -9.71 2.30 1.18
C ALA A 55 -9.06 1.23 2.07
N GLY A 56 -8.13 0.44 1.54
CA GLY A 56 -7.42 -0.56 2.35
C GLY A 56 -6.55 0.08 3.44
N VAL A 57 -5.86 1.17 3.12
CA VAL A 57 -5.05 1.94 4.09
C VAL A 57 -5.95 2.48 5.21
N PHE A 58 -7.12 3.01 4.86
CA PHE A 58 -8.11 3.49 5.82
C PHE A 58 -8.60 2.37 6.75
N VAL A 59 -8.90 1.18 6.22
CA VAL A 59 -9.31 0.03 7.05
C VAL A 59 -8.23 -0.36 8.06
N ASN A 60 -6.96 -0.39 7.65
CA ASN A 60 -5.85 -0.67 8.56
C ASN A 60 -5.78 0.34 9.71
N PHE A 61 -5.82 1.64 9.40
CA PHE A 61 -5.80 2.67 10.44
C PHE A 61 -7.04 2.62 11.33
N LEU A 62 -8.22 2.37 10.77
CA LEU A 62 -9.46 2.25 11.54
C LEU A 62 -9.37 1.10 12.55
N ILE A 63 -8.93 -0.08 12.11
CA ILE A 63 -8.76 -1.24 13.00
C ILE A 63 -7.70 -0.95 14.07
N ALA A 64 -6.57 -0.38 13.70
CA ALA A 64 -5.52 -0.01 14.65
C ALA A 64 -6.04 0.97 15.72
N SER A 65 -6.82 1.98 15.32
CA SER A 65 -7.42 2.95 16.24
C SER A 65 -8.43 2.29 17.18
N LEU A 66 -9.34 1.46 16.67
CA LEU A 66 -10.32 0.74 17.48
C LEU A 66 -9.65 -0.19 18.50
N LEU A 67 -8.64 -0.94 18.07
CA LEU A 67 -7.88 -1.82 18.96
C LEU A 67 -7.08 -1.03 20.00
N SER A 68 -6.53 0.15 19.64
CA SER A 68 -5.83 1.03 20.58
C SER A 68 -6.77 1.58 21.65
N ILE A 69 -7.98 1.98 21.26
CA ILE A 69 -9.02 2.42 22.20
C ILE A 69 -9.39 1.26 23.14
N PHE A 70 -9.63 0.07 22.59
CA PHE A 70 -9.95 -1.12 23.38
C PHE A 70 -8.82 -1.53 24.33
N TYR A 71 -7.56 -1.41 23.91
CA TYR A 71 -6.39 -1.63 24.74
C TYR A 71 -6.37 -0.73 25.99
N CYS A 72 -6.69 0.55 25.83
CA CYS A 72 -6.80 1.49 26.96
C CYS A 72 -7.93 1.10 27.93
N PHE A 73 -9.09 0.67 27.41
CA PHE A 73 -10.23 0.27 28.25
C PHE A 73 -10.03 -1.09 28.94
N ALA A 74 -9.30 -2.02 28.30
CA ALA A 74 -9.04 -3.36 28.82
C ALA A 74 -7.87 -3.44 29.81
N GLY A 75 -7.35 -2.30 30.27
CA GLY A 75 -6.25 -2.25 31.24
C GLY A 75 -4.88 -2.61 30.67
N GLY A 76 -4.69 -2.46 29.36
CA GLY A 76 -3.40 -2.66 28.71
C GLY A 76 -3.05 -4.13 28.40
N ASP A 77 -4.02 -4.92 27.90
CA ASP A 77 -3.73 -6.30 27.47
C ASP A 77 -2.73 -6.32 26.30
N ASN A 78 -1.52 -6.77 26.59
CA ASN A 78 -0.42 -6.89 25.63
C ASN A 78 -0.75 -7.76 24.41
N ARG A 79 -1.77 -8.62 24.47
CA ARG A 79 -2.23 -9.42 23.32
C ARG A 79 -2.73 -8.55 22.17
N LEU A 80 -3.18 -7.33 22.45
CA LEU A 80 -3.69 -6.38 21.44
C LEU A 80 -2.59 -5.58 20.75
N LEU A 81 -1.38 -5.52 21.32
CA LEU A 81 -0.28 -4.73 20.76
C LEU A 81 0.15 -5.25 19.38
N MET A 82 0.25 -6.58 19.24
CA MET A 82 0.66 -7.19 17.97
C MET A 82 -0.29 -6.87 16.80
N PRO A 83 -1.63 -7.03 16.91
CA PRO A 83 -2.54 -6.64 15.84
C PRO A 83 -2.60 -5.11 15.62
N ILE A 84 -2.42 -4.28 16.66
CA ILE A 84 -2.30 -2.82 16.49
C ILE A 84 -1.10 -2.50 15.61
N TYR A 85 0.09 -3.01 15.97
CA TYR A 85 1.31 -2.75 15.21
C TYR A 85 1.28 -3.35 13.81
N ALA A 86 0.66 -4.52 13.62
CA ALA A 86 0.50 -5.12 12.31
C ALA A 86 -0.35 -4.24 11.37
N ASN A 87 -1.50 -3.75 11.85
CA ASN A 87 -2.36 -2.86 11.06
C ASN A 87 -1.71 -1.48 10.82
N LEU A 88 -1.10 -0.88 11.85
CA LEU A 88 -0.36 0.38 11.68
C LEU A 88 0.80 0.23 10.70
N GLY A 89 1.61 -0.81 10.85
CA GLY A 89 2.74 -1.08 9.98
C GLY A 89 2.32 -1.26 8.52
N LEU A 90 1.32 -2.10 8.26
CA LEU A 90 0.77 -2.30 6.92
C LEU A 90 0.15 -1.01 6.35
N GLY A 91 -0.61 -0.26 7.16
CA GLY A 91 -1.20 1.01 6.75
C GLY A 91 -0.14 2.05 6.38
N VAL A 92 0.90 2.21 7.21
CA VAL A 92 2.01 3.15 6.95
C VAL A 92 2.79 2.75 5.69
N VAL A 93 3.13 1.46 5.54
CA VAL A 93 3.85 0.98 4.35
C VAL A 93 3.01 1.22 3.10
N ASN A 94 1.74 0.81 3.09
CA ASN A 94 0.88 0.99 1.91
C ASN A 94 0.55 2.45 1.63
N LEU A 95 0.66 3.37 2.60
CA LEU A 95 0.49 4.80 2.38
C LEU A 95 1.70 5.47 1.71
N LEU A 96 2.87 4.81 1.66
CA LEU A 96 4.05 5.39 1.03
C LEU A 96 3.78 5.75 -0.44
N PRO A 97 4.26 6.91 -0.91
CA PRO A 97 4.00 7.39 -2.28
C PRO A 97 4.92 6.68 -3.31
N ILE A 98 5.02 5.35 -3.23
CA ILE A 98 5.88 4.51 -4.05
C ILE A 98 5.00 3.50 -4.76
N GLU A 99 4.91 3.57 -6.09
CA GLU A 99 4.26 2.52 -6.88
C GLU A 99 5.08 1.21 -6.74
N PRO A 100 4.49 0.04 -6.45
CA PRO A 100 3.09 -0.37 -6.62
C PRO A 100 2.18 -0.22 -5.39
N LEU A 101 2.63 0.44 -4.33
CA LEU A 101 1.86 0.63 -3.10
C LEU A 101 0.67 1.58 -3.33
N ASP A 102 -0.32 1.47 -2.46
CA ASP A 102 -1.58 2.20 -2.55
C ASP A 102 -1.42 3.72 -2.52
N GLY A 103 -0.47 4.24 -1.74
CA GLY A 103 -0.13 5.65 -1.68
C GLY A 103 0.43 6.17 -3.01
N GLY A 104 1.21 5.35 -3.71
CA GLY A 104 1.69 5.63 -5.07
C GLY A 104 0.53 5.71 -6.06
N ARG A 105 -0.39 4.73 -6.02
CA ARG A 105 -1.58 4.71 -6.88
C ARG A 105 -2.52 5.88 -6.60
N ALA A 106 -2.78 6.15 -5.33
CA ALA A 106 -3.61 7.27 -4.89
C ALA A 106 -3.03 8.59 -5.39
N LEU A 107 -1.71 8.79 -5.25
CA LEU A 107 -1.01 9.96 -5.77
C LEU A 107 -1.13 10.06 -7.29
N TYR A 108 -0.92 8.95 -8.01
CA TYR A 108 -1.04 8.90 -9.46
C TYR A 108 -2.43 9.34 -9.95
N PHE A 109 -3.49 8.69 -9.45
CA PHE A 109 -4.85 9.01 -9.85
C PHE A 109 -5.28 10.41 -9.41
N TRP A 110 -4.82 10.88 -8.25
CA TRP A 110 -5.07 12.25 -7.82
C TRP A 110 -4.42 13.27 -8.76
N LEU A 111 -3.20 13.00 -9.23
CA LEU A 111 -2.53 13.85 -10.21
C LEU A 111 -3.18 13.80 -11.59
N CYS A 112 -3.71 12.65 -12.02
CA CYS A 112 -4.46 12.51 -13.28
C CYS A 112 -5.72 13.39 -13.31
N GLN A 113 -6.28 13.78 -12.16
CA GLN A 113 -7.38 14.75 -12.12
C GLN A 113 -6.97 16.16 -12.57
N LYS A 114 -5.68 16.49 -12.50
CA LYS A 114 -5.15 17.84 -12.75
C LYS A 114 -4.18 17.91 -13.93
N ARG A 115 -3.62 16.78 -14.35
CA ARG A 115 -2.52 16.68 -15.32
C ARG A 115 -2.76 15.51 -16.26
N THR A 116 -2.05 15.49 -17.39
CA THR A 116 -2.07 14.34 -18.30
C THR A 116 -1.46 13.12 -17.64
N GLU A 117 -1.91 11.92 -18.01
CA GLU A 117 -1.43 10.64 -17.45
C GLU A 117 0.09 10.46 -17.54
N ALA A 118 0.69 10.92 -18.65
CA ALA A 118 2.14 10.89 -18.83
C ALA A 118 2.86 11.76 -17.79
N HIS A 119 2.33 12.93 -17.48
CA HIS A 119 2.92 13.85 -16.51
C HIS A 119 2.68 13.38 -15.07
N ALA A 120 1.47 12.91 -14.77
CA ALA A 120 1.11 12.31 -13.48
C ALA A 120 2.00 11.10 -13.16
N GLY A 121 2.25 10.23 -14.15
CA GLY A 121 3.17 9.11 -14.04
C GLY A 121 4.59 9.55 -13.69
N ARG A 122 5.16 10.48 -14.45
CA ARG A 122 6.53 10.99 -14.20
C ARG A 122 6.69 11.62 -12.82
N ILE A 123 5.68 12.37 -12.35
CA ILE A 123 5.72 12.95 -11.00
C ILE A 123 5.67 11.83 -9.96
N THR A 124 4.74 10.88 -10.09
CA THR A 124 4.58 9.76 -9.15
C THR A 124 5.88 8.95 -9.09
N ASP A 125 6.51 8.65 -10.22
CA ASP A 125 7.76 7.88 -10.26
C ASP A 125 8.91 8.65 -9.60
N LYS A 126 9.02 9.97 -9.82
CA LYS A 126 10.02 10.82 -9.16
C LYS A 126 9.83 10.90 -7.65
N VAL A 127 8.58 11.09 -7.20
CA VAL A 127 8.24 11.11 -5.78
C VAL A 127 8.55 9.74 -5.16
N GLY A 128 8.13 8.65 -5.81
CA GLY A 128 8.43 7.30 -5.36
C GLY A 128 9.92 7.04 -5.24
N LEU A 129 10.72 7.43 -6.24
CA LEU A 129 12.17 7.30 -6.19
C LEU A 129 12.79 8.12 -5.04
N ALA A 130 12.30 9.35 -4.82
CA ALA A 130 12.78 10.20 -3.74
C ALA A 130 12.52 9.61 -2.34
N PHE A 131 11.42 8.89 -2.15
CA PHE A 131 11.14 8.17 -0.90
C PHE A 131 11.87 6.83 -0.80
N LEU A 132 12.07 6.14 -1.93
CA LEU A 132 12.74 4.85 -1.98
C LEU A 132 14.25 4.96 -1.70
N MET A 133 14.89 6.04 -2.14
CA MET A 133 16.34 6.24 -1.97
C MET A 133 16.77 6.27 -0.48
N PRO A 134 16.17 7.08 0.40
CA PRO A 134 16.46 7.03 1.85
C PRO A 134 16.15 5.68 2.47
N LEU A 135 15.03 5.04 2.09
CA LEU A 135 14.66 3.70 2.57
C LEU A 135 15.73 2.66 2.22
N PHE A 136 16.24 2.71 1.00
CA PHE A 136 17.30 1.81 0.54
C PHE A 136 18.60 2.04 1.31
N ILE A 137 19.01 3.30 1.49
CA ILE A 137 20.22 3.67 2.25
C ILE A 137 20.10 3.23 3.70
N LEU A 138 18.96 3.50 4.35
CA LEU A 138 18.71 3.10 5.73
C LEU A 138 18.72 1.58 5.87
N SER A 139 18.09 0.87 4.92
CA SER A 139 18.09 -0.60 4.89
C SER A 139 19.50 -1.17 4.76
N PHE A 140 20.34 -0.57 3.93
CA PHE A 140 21.73 -0.95 3.76
C PHE A 140 22.55 -0.71 5.03
N ILE A 141 22.39 0.45 5.68
CA ILE A 141 23.09 0.76 6.96
C ILE A 141 22.68 -0.22 8.05
N ILE A 142 21.39 -0.53 8.18
CA ILE A 142 20.87 -1.49 9.18
C ILE A 142 21.44 -2.88 8.90
N LEU A 143 21.52 -3.30 7.64
CA LEU A 143 22.10 -4.58 7.27
C LEU A 143 23.58 -4.68 7.67
N VAL A 144 24.38 -3.66 7.34
CA VAL A 144 25.83 -3.64 7.66
C VAL A 144 26.07 -3.60 9.18
N LYS A 145 25.25 -2.85 9.93
CA LYS A 145 25.42 -2.74 11.39
C LYS A 145 24.85 -3.92 12.18
N SER A 146 23.78 -4.54 11.71
CA SER A 146 23.02 -5.52 12.49
C SER A 146 23.17 -6.95 11.97
N GLY A 147 23.71 -7.18 10.77
CA GLY A 147 23.96 -8.50 10.19
C GLY A 147 22.72 -9.34 9.82
N TYR A 148 21.53 -9.02 10.32
CA TYR A 148 20.36 -9.92 10.28
C TYR A 148 19.16 -9.45 9.42
N ASN A 149 19.10 -8.20 8.97
CA ASN A 149 17.90 -7.67 8.28
C ASN A 149 17.97 -7.75 6.74
N ILE A 150 18.22 -8.94 6.21
CA ILE A 150 18.23 -9.21 4.75
C ILE A 150 16.86 -8.87 4.12
N THR A 151 15.76 -9.09 4.86
CA THR A 151 14.38 -8.88 4.39
C THR A 151 14.12 -7.44 3.95
N LEU A 152 14.63 -6.44 4.69
CA LEU A 152 14.40 -5.03 4.38
C LEU A 152 15.14 -4.60 3.10
N LEU A 153 16.34 -5.17 2.88
CA LEU A 153 17.07 -5.00 1.63
C LEU A 153 16.32 -5.64 0.46
N CYS A 154 15.80 -6.86 0.62
CA CYS A 154 15.01 -7.54 -0.42
C CYS A 154 13.76 -6.74 -0.83
N ILE A 155 13.02 -6.18 0.14
CA ILE A 155 11.85 -5.32 -0.13
C ILE A 155 12.27 -4.06 -0.89
N SER A 156 13.35 -3.41 -0.47
CA SER A 156 13.84 -2.19 -1.12
C SER A 156 14.29 -2.45 -2.57
N ILE A 157 14.97 -3.58 -2.82
CA ILE A 157 15.34 -4.02 -4.18
C ILE A 157 14.10 -4.32 -5.02
N TYR A 158 13.12 -5.05 -4.47
CA TYR A 158 11.87 -5.37 -5.17
C TYR A 158 11.13 -4.10 -5.60
N LEU A 159 10.98 -3.14 -4.69
CA LEU A 159 10.36 -1.85 -5.00
C LEU A 159 11.16 -1.10 -6.08
N GLY A 160 12.49 -1.10 -6.01
CA GLY A 160 13.36 -0.49 -7.02
C GLY A 160 13.19 -1.11 -8.41
N ILE A 161 13.19 -2.44 -8.51
CA ILE A 161 12.97 -3.17 -9.76
C ILE A 161 11.57 -2.86 -10.31
N SER A 162 10.54 -2.84 -9.47
CA SER A 162 9.17 -2.58 -9.90
C SER A 162 8.99 -1.17 -10.49
N LEU A 163 9.67 -0.17 -9.92
CA LEU A 163 9.67 1.20 -10.40
C LEU A 163 10.37 1.31 -11.77
N ILE A 164 11.53 0.65 -11.92
CA ILE A 164 12.30 0.62 -13.18
C ILE A 164 11.55 -0.13 -14.28
N ALA A 165 10.98 -1.30 -13.97
CA ALA A 165 10.20 -2.09 -14.91
C ALA A 165 9.01 -1.31 -15.47
N ARG A 166 8.34 -0.51 -14.64
CA ARG A 166 7.26 0.39 -15.07
C ARG A 166 7.76 1.57 -15.91
N ALA A 167 8.86 2.19 -15.53
CA ALA A 167 9.47 3.27 -16.31
C ALA A 167 9.88 2.79 -17.72
N GLY A 168 10.27 1.52 -17.86
CA GLY A 168 10.55 0.87 -19.14
C GLY A 168 9.30 0.52 -19.96
N ALA A 169 8.20 0.11 -19.32
CA ALA A 169 6.96 -0.28 -20.01
C ALA A 169 6.12 0.89 -20.59
N LYS A 170 6.47 2.14 -20.27
CA LYS A 170 5.81 3.36 -20.76
C LYS A 170 6.56 4.07 -21.91
N ARG A 171 7.66 3.48 -22.41
CA ARG A 171 8.36 3.92 -23.63
C ARG A 171 7.86 3.16 -24.84
#